data_AF-A0A9P5B5R7-F1
#
_entry.id   AF-A0A9P5B5R7-F1
#
_cell.length_a   1.000
_cell.length_b   1.000
_cell.length_c   1.000
_cell.angle_alpha   90.00
_cell.angle_beta   90.00
_cell.angle_gamma   90.00
#
_symmetry.space_group_name_H-M   'P 1'
#
loop_
_entity.id
_entity.type
_entity.pdbx_description
1 polymer ?
#
loop_
_entity_poly.entity_id
_entity_poly.type
_entity_poly.pdbx_seq_one_letter_code
_entity_poly.pdbx_strand_id
1 'polypeptide(L)'
;MRLSPRVLHFCNEEVIWVCQTSQRSESGCNDTDYNDGKSFKPTLFSSVSDTLHDKPQFTWHRTVQEYSRLNITYESDKTIALAGVAQRMQRTRPDDRYLAGIWEKYLPLDLLWMVWPTPKVEKPRLARYPSWSWASVKSQVMWDGNWSPLQSVVVRDVCYTSEGPCHMGDCSMSSITLQAPLIDAKSLLPTQVTPMSVWNGNISHTVTPFEDIRLEELCVNDYKPDSPSVPARWPPAIGGFVIPLGVSVEDSFTFCGIHVIKRLESYHYERVGHVGISHDALLMSNYTKFLSRLKRDDAPQGPDMETMQNTSRFYASRVRELLEGLEVSEIVLV
;
A
#
# COMPACT_ATOMS: atom_id res chain seq x y z
N MET A 1 -6.01 -27.27 -8.79
CA MET A 1 -6.15 -27.88 -7.46
C MET A 1 -7.45 -27.38 -6.88
N ARG A 2 -8.37 -28.28 -6.51
CA ARG A 2 -9.69 -27.93 -5.97
C ARG A 2 -9.56 -27.87 -4.45
N LEU A 3 -9.43 -26.67 -3.88
CA LEU A 3 -9.71 -26.51 -2.45
C LEU A 3 -11.20 -26.76 -2.26
N SER A 4 -11.55 -27.46 -1.17
CA SER A 4 -12.78 -28.24 -1.06
C SER A 4 -14.00 -27.48 -1.60
N PRO A 5 -14.74 -28.04 -2.60
CA PRO A 5 -15.94 -27.40 -3.14
C PRO A 5 -17.09 -27.33 -2.13
N ARG A 6 -16.87 -27.87 -0.93
CA ARG A 6 -17.78 -27.97 0.20
C ARG A 6 -17.01 -27.60 1.45
N VAL A 7 -17.37 -26.49 2.07
CA VAL A 7 -16.76 -25.99 3.30
C VAL A 7 -17.78 -26.10 4.41
N LEU A 8 -17.34 -26.56 5.57
CA LEU A 8 -18.13 -26.53 6.79
C LEU A 8 -17.54 -25.44 7.69
N HIS A 9 -18.31 -24.40 7.96
CA HIS A 9 -17.99 -23.36 8.92
C HIS A 9 -18.57 -23.75 10.27
N PHE A 10 -17.70 -23.89 11.27
CA PHE A 10 -18.11 -24.00 12.67
C PHE A 10 -18.17 -22.59 13.25
N CYS A 11 -19.36 -22.01 13.31
CA CYS A 11 -19.60 -20.71 13.94
C CYS A 11 -19.96 -20.90 15.42
N ASN A 12 -20.07 -19.80 16.17
CA ASN A 12 -20.39 -19.86 17.60
C ASN A 12 -21.80 -20.38 17.88
N GLU A 13 -22.73 -20.21 16.94
CA GLU A 13 -24.16 -20.46 17.14
C GLU A 13 -24.72 -21.59 16.27
N GLU A 14 -24.10 -21.88 15.13
CA GLU A 14 -24.53 -22.96 14.24
C GLU A 14 -23.39 -23.43 13.33
N VAL A 15 -23.58 -24.62 12.75
CA VAL A 15 -22.75 -25.13 11.66
C VAL A 15 -23.32 -24.69 10.32
N ILE A 16 -22.48 -24.07 9.48
CA ILE A 16 -22.88 -23.61 8.13
C ILE A 16 -22.10 -24.39 7.08
N TRP A 17 -22.80 -25.12 6.23
CA TRP A 17 -22.24 -25.75 5.04
C TRP A 17 -22.35 -24.82 3.83
N VAL A 18 -21.26 -24.61 3.11
CA VAL A 18 -21.21 -23.78 1.90
C VAL A 18 -20.64 -24.59 0.75
N CYS A 19 -21.28 -24.55 -0.39
CA CYS A 19 -20.78 -25.09 -1.66
C CYS A 19 -21.07 -24.13 -2.81
N GLN A 20 -20.53 -24.42 -4.00
CA GLN A 20 -20.66 -23.54 -5.17
C GLN A 20 -22.09 -23.16 -5.57
N THR A 21 -23.08 -23.97 -5.21
CA THR A 21 -24.47 -23.77 -5.59
C THR A 21 -25.37 -23.32 -4.45
N SER A 22 -24.94 -23.49 -3.20
CA SER A 22 -25.79 -23.20 -2.05
C SER A 22 -25.05 -23.14 -0.72
N GLN A 23 -25.66 -22.45 0.23
CA GLN A 23 -25.38 -22.50 1.65
C GLN A 23 -26.54 -23.17 2.40
N ARG A 24 -26.20 -23.97 3.39
CA ARG A 24 -27.11 -24.59 4.34
C ARG A 24 -26.65 -24.33 5.75
N SER A 25 -27.55 -24.07 6.68
CA SER A 25 -27.24 -23.89 8.09
C SER A 25 -27.94 -24.96 8.93
N GLU A 26 -27.41 -25.25 10.11
CA GLU A 26 -27.97 -26.26 11.03
C GLU A 26 -29.43 -25.97 11.38
N SER A 27 -29.77 -24.69 11.52
CA SER A 27 -31.13 -24.21 11.79
C SER A 27 -32.04 -24.18 10.55
N GLY A 28 -31.47 -24.21 9.34
CA GLY A 28 -32.16 -23.94 8.08
C GLY A 28 -32.56 -22.47 7.88
N CYS A 29 -32.35 -21.59 8.87
CA CYS A 29 -32.77 -20.20 8.83
C CYS A 29 -31.86 -19.33 7.94
N ASN A 30 -30.62 -19.77 7.70
CA ASN A 30 -29.63 -19.08 6.87
C ASN A 30 -29.34 -19.85 5.56
N ASP A 31 -30.29 -20.66 5.10
CA ASP A 31 -30.20 -21.37 3.82
C ASP A 31 -30.32 -20.40 2.65
N THR A 32 -29.46 -20.55 1.65
CA THR A 32 -29.51 -19.72 0.45
C THR A 32 -29.03 -20.52 -0.74
N ASP A 33 -29.82 -20.53 -1.82
CA ASP A 33 -29.40 -21.09 -3.11
C ASP A 33 -28.78 -19.99 -3.97
N TYR A 34 -27.59 -20.25 -4.50
CA TYR A 34 -26.86 -19.33 -5.36
C TYR A 34 -27.31 -19.51 -6.81
N ASN A 35 -28.58 -19.21 -7.08
CA ASN A 35 -29.26 -19.53 -8.35
C ASN A 35 -28.91 -18.61 -9.54
N ASP A 36 -28.05 -17.61 -9.36
CA ASP A 36 -27.78 -16.58 -10.37
C ASP A 36 -26.30 -16.43 -10.76
N GLY A 37 -25.41 -17.28 -10.21
CA GLY A 37 -23.96 -17.16 -10.41
C GLY A 37 -23.33 -15.88 -9.83
N LYS A 38 -24.11 -15.01 -9.18
CA LYS A 38 -23.71 -13.73 -8.59
C LYS A 38 -23.82 -13.71 -7.06
N SER A 39 -24.66 -14.58 -6.51
CA SER A 39 -25.02 -14.66 -5.09
C SER A 39 -24.11 -15.58 -4.26
N PHE A 40 -23.15 -16.28 -4.88
CA PHE A 40 -22.16 -17.04 -4.12
C PHE A 40 -21.34 -16.06 -3.28
N LYS A 41 -21.52 -16.07 -1.95
CA LYS A 41 -20.62 -15.35 -1.04
C LYS A 41 -19.24 -15.97 -1.21
N PRO A 42 -18.25 -15.24 -1.71
CA PRO A 42 -16.95 -15.82 -1.93
C PRO A 42 -16.41 -16.40 -0.63
N THR A 43 -16.19 -17.71 -0.61
CA THR A 43 -14.98 -18.18 0.07
C THR A 43 -13.81 -17.39 -0.53
N LEU A 44 -12.71 -17.19 0.20
CA LEU A 44 -11.49 -16.49 -0.27
C LEU A 44 -11.01 -16.86 -1.70
N PHE A 45 -11.56 -17.94 -2.28
CA PHE A 45 -11.25 -18.54 -3.56
C PHE A 45 -12.21 -18.26 -4.71
N SER A 46 -13.48 -17.89 -4.50
CA SER A 46 -14.34 -17.62 -5.68
C SER A 46 -14.03 -16.27 -6.35
N SER A 47 -13.24 -15.43 -5.69
CA SER A 47 -12.58 -14.27 -6.30
C SER A 47 -11.47 -14.65 -7.30
N VAL A 48 -11.06 -15.92 -7.33
CA VAL A 48 -10.07 -16.49 -8.27
C VAL A 48 -10.77 -17.24 -9.43
N SER A 49 -12.09 -17.06 -9.58
CA SER A 49 -12.87 -17.54 -10.72
C SER A 49 -12.60 -16.69 -11.96
N ASP A 50 -12.71 -17.29 -13.16
CA ASP A 50 -12.46 -16.73 -14.50
C ASP A 50 -13.35 -15.53 -14.91
N THR A 51 -13.81 -14.70 -13.97
CA THR A 51 -14.48 -13.44 -14.27
C THR A 51 -13.44 -12.45 -14.80
N LEU A 52 -13.42 -12.32 -16.13
CA LEU A 52 -12.61 -11.47 -17.01
C LEU A 52 -12.64 -9.94 -16.70
N HIS A 53 -12.99 -9.51 -15.48
CA HIS A 53 -13.15 -8.09 -15.15
C HIS A 53 -12.21 -7.58 -14.05
N ASP A 54 -11.82 -8.38 -13.07
CA ASP A 54 -10.84 -7.95 -12.05
C ASP A 54 -9.42 -8.31 -12.50
N LYS A 55 -8.51 -7.33 -12.47
CA LYS A 55 -7.09 -7.58 -12.79
C LYS A 55 -6.51 -8.56 -11.75
N PRO A 56 -5.73 -9.60 -12.14
CA PRO A 56 -5.27 -10.64 -11.22
C PRO A 56 -4.57 -10.15 -9.95
N GLN A 57 -3.92 -8.99 -9.98
CA GLN A 57 -3.31 -8.36 -8.79
C GLN A 57 -4.33 -8.04 -7.71
N PHE A 58 -5.49 -7.49 -8.08
CA PHE A 58 -6.53 -7.10 -7.12
C PHE A 58 -7.15 -8.33 -6.46
N THR A 59 -7.25 -9.45 -7.18
CA THR A 59 -7.64 -10.74 -6.62
C THR A 59 -6.68 -11.16 -5.51
N TRP A 60 -5.36 -11.10 -5.74
CA TRP A 60 -4.37 -11.47 -4.72
C TRP A 60 -4.43 -10.53 -3.51
N HIS A 61 -4.47 -9.21 -3.74
CA HIS A 61 -4.54 -8.21 -2.68
C HIS A 61 -5.76 -8.43 -1.78
N ARG A 62 -6.94 -8.69 -2.37
CA ARG A 62 -8.17 -8.98 -1.63
C ARG A 62 -8.08 -10.27 -0.83
N THR A 63 -7.50 -11.32 -1.41
CA THR A 63 -7.28 -12.59 -0.69
C THR A 63 -6.37 -12.40 0.52
N VAL A 64 -5.26 -11.67 0.36
CA VAL A 64 -4.32 -11.39 1.46
C VAL A 64 -4.96 -10.48 2.52
N GLN A 65 -5.71 -9.46 2.12
CA GLN A 65 -6.46 -8.58 3.02
C GLN A 65 -7.39 -9.36 3.94
N GLU A 66 -8.25 -10.19 3.36
CA GLU A 66 -9.21 -10.97 4.14
C GLU A 66 -8.55 -12.07 4.98
N TYR A 67 -7.49 -12.70 4.47
CA TYR A 67 -6.74 -13.70 5.22
C TYR A 67 -5.98 -13.10 6.41
N SER A 68 -5.28 -11.98 6.21
CA SER A 68 -4.48 -11.33 7.25
C SER A 68 -5.31 -10.69 8.37
N ARG A 69 -6.61 -10.46 8.12
CA ARG A 69 -7.58 -10.03 9.13
C ARG A 69 -7.92 -11.12 10.15
N LEU A 70 -7.69 -12.39 9.82
CA LEU A 70 -7.99 -13.52 10.70
C LEU A 70 -7.02 -13.56 11.90
N ASN A 71 -7.49 -14.16 12.99
CA ASN A 71 -6.65 -14.42 14.15
C ASN A 71 -5.77 -15.67 13.91
N ILE A 72 -4.62 -15.48 13.27
CA ILE A 72 -3.72 -16.56 12.86
C ILE A 72 -2.98 -17.11 14.08
N THR A 73 -3.27 -18.37 14.43
CA THR A 73 -2.66 -19.05 15.60
C THR A 73 -1.16 -19.31 15.40
N TYR A 74 -0.79 -19.78 14.21
CA TYR A 74 0.59 -20.13 13.86
C TYR A 74 1.09 -19.17 12.79
N GLU A 75 1.68 -18.06 13.23
CA GLU A 75 2.21 -17.00 12.37
C GLU A 75 3.31 -17.50 11.40
N SER A 76 3.98 -18.62 11.73
CA SER A 76 4.93 -19.30 10.85
C SER A 76 4.30 -19.76 9.54
N ASP A 77 3.01 -20.06 9.54
CA ASP A 77 2.31 -20.73 8.44
C ASP A 77 1.56 -19.75 7.54
N LYS A 78 1.81 -18.44 7.68
CA LYS A 78 1.10 -17.38 6.98
C LYS A 78 1.06 -17.54 5.46
N THR A 79 2.22 -17.72 4.87
CA THR A 79 2.35 -17.90 3.41
C THR A 79 1.98 -19.34 3.01
N ILE A 80 2.31 -20.32 3.85
CA ILE A 80 1.99 -21.74 3.66
C ILE A 80 0.48 -21.97 3.55
N ALA A 81 -0.32 -21.33 4.39
CA ALA A 81 -1.77 -21.43 4.37
C ALA A 81 -2.39 -20.91 3.05
N LEU A 82 -1.72 -19.97 2.38
CA LEU A 82 -2.11 -19.44 1.08
C LEU A 82 -1.39 -20.11 -0.09
N ALA A 83 -0.51 -21.07 0.16
CA ALA A 83 0.36 -21.67 -0.86
C ALA A 83 -0.44 -22.34 -1.99
N GLY A 84 -1.56 -22.98 -1.66
CA GLY A 84 -2.47 -23.55 -2.66
C GLY A 84 -3.15 -22.49 -3.54
N VAL A 85 -3.41 -21.29 -2.99
CA VAL A 85 -3.94 -20.14 -3.74
C VAL A 85 -2.88 -19.62 -4.69
N ALA A 86 -1.68 -19.35 -4.17
CA ALA A 86 -0.55 -18.84 -4.94
C ALA A 86 -0.23 -19.78 -6.11
N GLN A 87 -0.18 -21.09 -5.85
CA GLN A 87 0.02 -22.10 -6.90
C GLN A 87 -1.07 -22.08 -7.97
N ARG A 88 -2.33 -21.80 -7.61
CA ARG A 88 -3.42 -21.68 -8.59
C ARG A 88 -3.29 -20.40 -9.41
N MET A 89 -3.01 -19.27 -8.77
CA MET A 89 -2.82 -17.98 -9.45
C MET A 89 -1.61 -17.99 -10.37
N GLN A 90 -0.55 -18.73 -10.02
CA GLN A 90 0.62 -18.93 -10.89
C GLN A 90 0.24 -19.56 -12.24
N ARG A 91 -0.81 -20.40 -12.29
CA ARG A 91 -1.29 -21.01 -13.55
C ARG A 91 -2.03 -20.01 -14.44
N THR A 92 -2.66 -18.99 -13.84
CA THR A 92 -3.34 -17.92 -14.58
C THR A 92 -2.43 -16.73 -14.85
N ARG A 93 -1.23 -16.70 -14.24
CA ARG A 93 -0.19 -15.70 -14.40
C ARG A 93 1.15 -16.37 -14.78
N PRO A 94 1.25 -17.00 -15.96
CA PRO A 94 2.42 -17.81 -16.32
C PRO A 94 3.73 -16.98 -16.36
N ASP A 95 3.63 -15.69 -16.68
CA ASP A 95 4.78 -14.77 -16.78
C ASP A 95 5.03 -13.96 -15.50
N ASP A 96 4.48 -14.38 -14.36
CA ASP A 96 4.61 -13.66 -13.09
C ASP A 96 5.16 -14.57 -12.02
N ARG A 97 6.25 -14.18 -11.35
CA ARG A 97 6.90 -15.02 -10.35
C ARG A 97 6.37 -14.69 -8.96
N TYR A 98 5.86 -15.70 -8.27
CA TYR A 98 5.53 -15.60 -6.85
C TYR A 98 6.81 -15.60 -5.99
N LEU A 99 6.88 -14.66 -5.04
CA LEU A 99 7.97 -14.50 -4.08
C LEU A 99 7.47 -14.83 -2.65
N ALA A 100 8.02 -14.20 -1.62
CA ALA A 100 7.48 -14.32 -0.26
C ALA A 100 6.19 -13.51 -0.09
N GLY A 101 5.06 -13.99 -0.62
CA GLY A 101 3.75 -13.35 -0.40
C GLY A 101 3.34 -12.26 -1.39
N ILE A 102 4.21 -11.88 -2.33
CA ILE A 102 3.93 -10.88 -3.37
C ILE A 102 4.38 -11.40 -4.75
N TRP A 103 3.97 -10.69 -5.81
CA TRP A 103 4.20 -11.03 -7.21
C TRP A 103 5.15 -10.03 -7.89
N GLU A 104 6.03 -10.55 -8.73
CA GLU A 104 7.10 -9.78 -9.34
C GLU A 104 6.66 -8.87 -10.49
N LYS A 105 5.67 -9.29 -11.29
CA LYS A 105 5.29 -8.55 -12.52
C LYS A 105 4.83 -7.12 -12.26
N TYR A 106 4.23 -6.86 -11.10
CA TYR A 106 3.78 -5.53 -10.66
C TYR A 106 4.37 -5.17 -9.30
N LEU A 107 5.63 -5.52 -9.07
CA LEU A 107 6.29 -5.43 -7.77
C LEU A 107 6.19 -4.05 -7.10
N PRO A 108 6.39 -2.89 -7.79
CA PRO A 108 6.22 -1.60 -7.14
C PRO A 108 4.84 -1.37 -6.52
N LEU A 109 3.78 -1.92 -7.14
CA LEU A 109 2.41 -1.82 -6.61
C LEU A 109 2.17 -2.86 -5.52
N ASP A 110 2.72 -4.06 -5.65
CA ASP A 110 2.63 -5.09 -4.62
C ASP A 110 3.36 -4.67 -3.34
N LEU A 111 4.40 -3.83 -3.45
CA LEU A 111 5.08 -3.19 -2.33
C LEU A 111 4.25 -2.07 -1.66
N LEU A 112 3.07 -1.69 -2.15
CA LEU A 112 2.23 -0.65 -1.54
C LEU A 112 1.27 -1.17 -0.46
N TRP A 113 1.45 -2.40 0.02
CA TRP A 113 0.68 -2.85 1.17
C TRP A 113 0.92 -1.93 2.37
N MET A 114 -0.06 -1.81 3.26
CA MET A 114 0.04 -1.06 4.50
C MET A 114 -0.68 -1.78 5.63
N VAL A 115 -0.24 -1.57 6.86
CA VAL A 115 -0.88 -2.15 8.04
C VAL A 115 -2.19 -1.41 8.34
N TRP A 116 -3.29 -2.16 8.47
CA TRP A 116 -4.55 -1.60 8.92
C TRP A 116 -4.37 -1.04 10.35
N PRO A 117 -4.79 0.20 10.64
CA PRO A 117 -4.62 0.77 11.97
C PRO A 117 -5.41 -0.04 13.01
N THR A 118 -4.72 -0.86 13.80
CA THR A 118 -5.30 -1.59 14.94
C THR A 118 -4.84 -0.97 16.25
N PRO A 119 -5.72 -0.81 17.25
CA PRO A 119 -5.34 -0.21 18.52
C PRO A 119 -4.29 -1.04 19.29
N LYS A 120 -3.20 -0.36 19.67
CA LYS A 120 -2.34 -0.56 20.86
C LYS A 120 -1.68 -1.93 21.11
N VAL A 121 -1.67 -2.89 20.20
CA VAL A 121 -0.84 -4.10 20.36
C VAL A 121 0.42 -3.97 19.53
N GLU A 122 1.54 -3.74 20.20
CA GLU A 122 2.85 -3.84 19.58
C GLU A 122 3.08 -5.29 19.20
N LYS A 123 3.29 -5.54 17.91
CA LYS A 123 3.60 -6.87 17.41
C LYS A 123 4.92 -6.81 16.67
N PRO A 124 5.98 -7.46 17.17
CA PRO A 124 7.25 -7.52 16.48
C PRO A 124 7.08 -8.26 15.16
N ARG A 125 7.90 -7.86 14.19
CA ARG A 125 7.96 -8.51 12.88
C ARG A 125 8.41 -9.96 12.99
N LEU A 126 8.00 -10.74 12.01
CA LEU A 126 8.42 -12.12 11.84
C LEU A 126 9.73 -12.14 11.05
N ALA A 127 10.85 -12.33 11.76
CA ALA A 127 12.21 -12.33 11.18
C ALA A 127 12.45 -13.40 10.10
N ARG A 128 11.56 -14.40 10.00
CA ARG A 128 11.55 -15.41 8.94
C ARG A 128 11.25 -14.82 7.55
N TYR A 129 10.48 -13.73 7.49
CA TYR A 129 10.06 -13.13 6.22
C TYR A 129 10.86 -11.85 5.92
N PRO A 130 11.16 -11.58 4.65
CA PRO A 130 11.84 -10.34 4.26
C PRO A 130 11.00 -9.11 4.60
N SER A 131 11.65 -7.96 4.80
CA SER A 131 10.94 -6.76 5.26
C SER A 131 9.94 -6.22 4.23
N TRP A 132 10.15 -6.49 2.94
CA TRP A 132 9.24 -6.08 1.89
C TRP A 132 7.99 -6.97 1.76
N SER A 133 7.98 -8.14 2.41
CA SER A 133 6.82 -9.04 2.42
C SER A 133 5.79 -8.62 3.45
N TRP A 134 4.52 -8.62 3.06
CA TRP A 134 3.41 -8.45 4.02
C TRP A 134 3.37 -9.55 5.08
N ALA A 135 3.93 -10.72 4.80
CA ALA A 135 3.97 -11.82 5.77
C ALA A 135 4.90 -11.50 6.95
N SER A 136 5.77 -10.49 6.83
CA SER A 136 6.64 -10.04 7.92
C SER A 136 5.92 -9.38 9.10
N VAL A 137 4.64 -9.00 8.95
CA VAL A 137 3.86 -8.35 10.02
C VAL A 137 2.77 -9.26 10.57
N LYS A 138 2.42 -9.10 11.85
CA LYS A 138 1.37 -9.87 12.56
C LYS A 138 -0.01 -9.19 12.58
N SER A 139 -0.18 -8.19 11.71
CA SER A 139 -1.37 -7.35 11.65
C SER A 139 -2.09 -7.55 10.32
N GLN A 140 -3.36 -7.14 10.28
CA GLN A 140 -4.09 -7.06 9.02
C GLN A 140 -3.35 -6.09 8.09
N VAL A 141 -3.19 -6.49 6.83
CA VAL A 141 -2.62 -5.65 5.78
C VAL A 141 -3.68 -5.29 4.75
N MET A 142 -3.44 -4.21 4.02
CA MET A 142 -4.30 -3.77 2.93
C MET A 142 -3.50 -3.08 1.82
N TRP A 143 -4.03 -3.14 0.60
CA TRP A 143 -3.72 -2.19 -0.46
C TRP A 143 -4.92 -1.26 -0.60
N ASP A 144 -4.69 0.04 -0.64
CA ASP A 144 -5.70 1.02 -1.03
C ASP A 144 -5.53 1.39 -2.50
N GLY A 145 -6.55 2.04 -3.08
CA GLY A 145 -6.42 2.79 -4.33
C GLY A 145 -6.18 1.99 -5.62
N ASN A 146 -6.28 2.72 -6.73
CA ASN A 146 -5.84 2.30 -8.06
C ASN A 146 -4.58 3.09 -8.41
N TRP A 147 -3.43 2.50 -8.08
CA TRP A 147 -2.12 3.14 -8.24
C TRP A 147 -1.52 2.84 -9.61
N SER A 148 -0.90 3.84 -10.21
CA SER A 148 0.07 3.66 -11.31
C SER A 148 1.49 3.83 -10.79
N PRO A 149 2.43 2.96 -11.17
CA PRO A 149 3.81 3.09 -10.74
C PRO A 149 4.45 4.33 -11.37
N LEU A 150 5.39 4.96 -10.65
CA LEU A 150 6.25 5.99 -11.23
C LEU A 150 7.22 5.34 -12.24
N GLN A 151 7.48 6.03 -13.36
CA GLN A 151 8.38 5.57 -14.42
C GLN A 151 9.84 5.52 -13.97
N SER A 152 10.23 6.39 -13.04
CA SER A 152 11.54 6.45 -12.39
C SER A 152 11.81 5.26 -11.47
N VAL A 153 10.81 4.43 -11.19
CA VAL A 153 10.92 3.23 -10.34
C VAL A 153 11.03 1.98 -11.23
N VAL A 154 12.23 1.41 -11.27
CA VAL A 154 12.55 0.24 -12.09
C VAL A 154 13.05 -0.89 -11.21
N VAL A 155 12.46 -2.07 -11.33
CA VAL A 155 12.99 -3.30 -10.72
C VAL A 155 14.19 -3.75 -11.54
N ARG A 156 15.39 -3.77 -10.92
CA ARG A 156 16.65 -4.13 -11.58
C ARG A 156 17.00 -5.60 -11.41
N ASP A 157 16.80 -6.12 -10.20
CA ASP A 157 17.03 -7.53 -9.90
C ASP A 157 16.12 -7.99 -8.76
N VAL A 158 15.79 -9.28 -8.76
CA VAL A 158 15.06 -9.93 -7.68
C VAL A 158 15.77 -11.25 -7.37
N CYS A 159 16.57 -11.23 -6.30
CA CYS A 159 17.28 -12.39 -5.79
C CYS A 159 16.43 -13.09 -4.74
N TYR A 160 15.65 -14.08 -5.20
CA TYR A 160 14.78 -14.88 -4.37
C TYR A 160 15.04 -16.37 -4.57
N THR A 161 15.44 -17.06 -3.49
CA THR A 161 15.65 -18.50 -3.50
C THR A 161 14.74 -19.14 -2.46
N SER A 162 13.73 -19.89 -2.91
CA SER A 162 12.78 -20.55 -2.00
C SER A 162 13.39 -21.79 -1.36
N GLU A 163 13.13 -21.98 -0.07
CA GLU A 163 13.42 -23.23 0.63
C GLU A 163 12.20 -24.14 0.54
N GLY A 164 12.27 -25.13 -0.36
CA GLY A 164 11.12 -25.99 -0.68
C GLY A 164 10.26 -25.42 -1.81
N PRO A 165 8.95 -25.79 -1.87
CA PRO A 165 8.09 -25.34 -2.95
C PRO A 165 7.91 -23.82 -2.95
N CYS A 166 8.14 -23.18 -4.10
CA CYS A 166 8.16 -21.71 -4.24
C CYS A 166 6.91 -20.98 -3.72
N HIS A 167 5.76 -21.66 -3.69
CA HIS A 167 4.49 -21.11 -3.23
C HIS A 167 4.33 -21.11 -1.70
N MET A 168 5.26 -21.69 -0.95
CA MET A 168 5.22 -21.79 0.52
C MET A 168 5.94 -20.64 1.24
N GLY A 169 6.63 -19.76 0.52
CA GLY A 169 7.13 -18.47 1.02
C GLY A 169 8.45 -18.49 1.81
N ASP A 170 8.88 -19.64 2.35
CA ASP A 170 10.19 -19.78 3.02
C ASP A 170 11.35 -19.60 2.01
N CYS A 171 12.41 -18.90 2.41
CA CYS A 171 13.52 -18.52 1.51
C CYS A 171 14.86 -18.35 2.22
N SER A 172 15.95 -18.68 1.50
CA SER A 172 17.33 -18.48 1.94
C SER A 172 17.94 -17.15 1.46
N MET A 173 17.39 -16.62 0.37
CA MET A 173 17.77 -15.33 -0.22
C MET A 173 16.50 -14.58 -0.60
N SER A 174 16.45 -13.29 -0.28
CA SER A 174 15.23 -12.48 -0.41
C SER A 174 15.53 -10.98 -0.55
N SER A 175 16.24 -10.60 -1.61
CA SER A 175 16.48 -9.19 -1.92
C SER A 175 15.79 -8.73 -3.20
N ILE A 176 15.36 -7.46 -3.21
CA ILE A 176 14.82 -6.77 -4.37
C ILE A 176 15.69 -5.54 -4.61
N THR A 177 16.33 -5.47 -5.77
CA THR A 177 17.10 -4.31 -6.20
C THR A 177 16.23 -3.40 -7.04
N LEU A 178 15.93 -2.22 -6.53
CA LEU A 178 15.21 -1.15 -7.22
C LEU A 178 16.20 -0.09 -7.68
N GLN A 179 15.96 0.49 -8.84
CA GLN A 179 16.41 1.83 -9.14
C GLN A 179 15.22 2.77 -8.98
N ALA A 180 15.31 3.70 -8.03
CA ALA A 180 14.20 4.60 -7.70
C ALA A 180 14.69 5.89 -7.04
N PRO A 181 13.87 6.95 -7.02
CA PRO A 181 14.14 8.12 -6.20
C PRO A 181 14.24 7.75 -4.72
N LEU A 182 15.10 8.45 -3.99
CA LEU A 182 15.30 8.25 -2.55
C LEU A 182 15.26 9.60 -1.84
N ILE A 183 14.17 9.86 -1.12
CA ILE A 183 13.93 11.14 -0.45
C ILE A 183 14.25 10.98 1.04
N ASP A 184 14.99 11.91 1.65
CA ASP A 184 15.17 11.90 3.11
C ASP A 184 13.81 12.06 3.79
N ALA A 185 13.44 11.12 4.67
CA ALA A 185 12.16 11.19 5.37
C ALA A 185 12.01 12.51 6.17
N LYS A 186 13.13 13.12 6.60
CA LYS A 186 13.14 14.41 7.31
C LYS A 186 12.79 15.59 6.41
N SER A 187 13.04 15.52 5.10
CA SER A 187 12.70 16.62 4.18
C SER A 187 11.22 16.66 3.84
N LEU A 188 10.50 15.53 4.01
CA LEU A 188 9.05 15.42 3.82
C LEU A 188 8.26 15.71 5.10
N LEU A 189 8.95 16.12 6.17
CA LEU A 189 8.27 16.63 7.35
C LEU A 189 7.59 17.94 6.96
N PRO A 190 6.32 18.15 7.39
CA PRO A 190 5.74 19.47 7.29
C PRO A 190 6.75 20.46 7.88
N THR A 191 7.17 21.45 7.12
CA THR A 191 8.02 22.56 7.59
C THR A 191 7.32 23.43 8.65
N GLN A 192 6.18 22.96 9.20
CA GLN A 192 5.39 23.56 10.26
C GLN A 192 5.50 22.80 11.59
N VAL A 193 6.72 22.70 12.13
CA VAL A 193 6.92 23.08 13.54
C VAL A 193 8.16 23.96 13.59
N THR A 194 8.02 25.16 13.05
CA THR A 194 8.19 26.23 14.03
C THR A 194 6.87 26.34 14.78
N PRO A 195 6.84 26.21 16.11
CA PRO A 195 5.74 26.76 16.87
C PRO A 195 5.54 28.20 16.40
N MET A 196 4.31 28.69 16.30
CA MET A 196 4.04 30.12 16.04
C MET A 196 4.85 31.06 16.95
N SER A 197 5.41 30.57 18.06
CA SER A 197 6.26 31.28 19.01
C SER A 197 7.78 31.26 18.73
N VAL A 198 8.31 30.53 17.73
CA VAL A 198 9.77 30.38 17.49
C VAL A 198 10.19 30.73 16.05
N TRP A 199 9.26 31.11 15.19
CA TRP A 199 9.57 31.48 13.81
C TRP A 199 9.83 32.98 13.67
N ASN A 200 11.09 33.33 13.41
CA ASN A 200 11.53 34.69 13.09
C ASN A 200 11.85 34.85 11.59
N GLY A 201 11.46 33.90 10.74
CA GLY A 201 11.47 34.10 9.29
C GLY A 201 10.29 35.00 8.90
N ASN A 202 10.41 35.79 7.85
CA ASN A 202 9.22 36.38 7.22
C ASN A 202 8.49 35.27 6.44
N ILE A 203 7.15 35.26 6.47
CA ILE A 203 6.32 34.32 5.67
C ILE A 203 6.41 35.06 4.36
N SER A 204 7.22 34.56 3.43
CA SER A 204 7.04 35.02 2.08
C SER A 204 5.65 34.53 1.68
N HIS A 205 4.74 35.48 1.50
CA HIS A 205 3.35 35.24 1.08
C HIS A 205 3.26 34.81 -0.40
N THR A 206 4.35 34.33 -0.97
CA THR A 206 4.46 33.93 -2.37
C THR A 206 3.83 32.54 -2.49
N VAL A 207 2.63 32.49 -3.07
CA VAL A 207 2.10 31.25 -3.64
C VAL A 207 3.10 30.82 -4.71
N THR A 208 3.79 29.71 -4.50
CA THR A 208 4.72 29.17 -5.48
C THR A 208 3.94 28.90 -6.77
N PRO A 209 4.27 29.58 -7.88
CA PRO A 209 3.65 29.30 -9.17
C PRO A 209 3.81 27.82 -9.52
N PHE A 210 2.89 27.26 -10.30
CA PHE A 210 2.95 25.84 -10.69
C PHE A 210 4.30 25.41 -11.29
N GLU A 211 4.98 26.33 -11.97
CA GLU A 211 6.29 26.09 -12.60
C GLU A 211 7.41 25.87 -11.56
N ASP A 212 7.23 26.39 -10.34
CA ASP A 212 8.25 26.50 -9.31
C ASP A 212 8.10 25.50 -8.15
N ILE A 213 7.15 24.55 -8.20
CA ILE A 213 6.92 23.58 -7.11
C ILE A 213 8.20 22.82 -6.80
N ARG A 214 8.57 22.78 -5.51
CA ARG A 214 9.83 22.16 -5.04
C ARG A 214 9.58 20.93 -4.19
N LEU A 215 10.58 20.05 -4.14
CA LEU A 215 10.55 18.84 -3.30
C LEU A 215 10.33 19.17 -1.82
N GLU A 216 10.85 20.31 -1.36
CA GLU A 216 10.75 20.84 0.00
C GLU A 216 9.30 21.22 0.41
N GLU A 217 8.40 21.35 -0.57
CA GLU A 217 6.99 21.68 -0.36
C GLU A 217 6.10 20.43 -0.24
N LEU A 218 6.68 19.24 -0.43
CA LEU A 218 5.98 17.98 -0.22
C LEU A 218 5.99 17.57 1.26
N CYS A 219 4.88 17.01 1.72
CA CYS A 219 4.70 16.58 3.10
C CYS A 219 4.08 15.19 3.21
N VAL A 220 4.37 14.51 4.32
CA VAL A 220 3.70 13.25 4.70
C VAL A 220 2.29 13.54 5.18
N ASN A 221 1.27 13.06 4.46
CA ASN A 221 -0.14 13.24 4.83
C ASN A 221 -0.76 12.04 5.55
N ASP A 222 -0.24 10.83 5.28
CA ASP A 222 -0.62 9.61 5.98
C ASP A 222 0.62 8.75 6.22
N TYR A 223 0.68 8.11 7.38
CA TYR A 223 1.77 7.20 7.72
C TYR A 223 1.25 5.96 8.43
N LYS A 224 1.62 4.79 7.92
CA LYS A 224 1.26 3.49 8.46
C LYS A 224 2.53 2.68 8.75
N PRO A 225 3.02 2.62 9.99
CA PRO A 225 4.19 1.82 10.33
C PRO A 225 3.90 0.32 10.24
N ASP A 226 4.87 -0.47 9.78
CA ASP A 226 4.76 -1.93 9.65
C ASP A 226 4.75 -2.62 11.03
N SER A 227 5.49 -2.07 11.99
CA SER A 227 5.52 -2.53 13.39
C SER A 227 5.32 -1.32 14.31
N PRO A 228 4.20 -1.22 15.04
CA PRO A 228 3.96 -0.14 15.98
C PRO A 228 4.74 -0.40 17.27
N SER A 229 6.06 -0.24 17.28
CA SER A 229 6.85 -0.25 18.52
C SER A 229 6.98 1.18 19.07
N VAL A 230 6.22 1.46 20.14
CA VAL A 230 6.29 2.56 21.13
C VAL A 230 6.05 4.01 20.65
N PRO A 231 5.44 4.85 21.50
CA PRO A 231 4.06 5.29 21.33
C PRO A 231 3.92 6.33 20.22
N ALA A 232 3.20 6.03 19.12
CA ALA A 232 2.67 7.03 18.18
C ALA A 232 3.61 8.21 17.84
N ARG A 233 4.93 8.00 17.87
CA ARG A 233 5.86 9.00 17.37
C ARG A 233 5.79 8.77 15.88
N TRP A 234 5.02 9.66 15.26
CA TRP A 234 5.21 10.24 13.93
C TRP A 234 6.57 9.81 13.32
N PRO A 235 6.71 9.59 12.00
CA PRO A 235 8.01 9.35 11.40
C PRO A 235 8.79 10.67 11.45
N PRO A 236 9.51 10.96 12.55
CA PRO A 236 10.90 11.38 12.43
C PRO A 236 11.86 10.79 13.49
N ALA A 237 11.41 9.98 14.47
CA ALA A 237 12.33 9.49 15.52
C ALA A 237 13.34 8.44 15.01
N ILE A 238 12.97 7.70 13.96
CA ILE A 238 13.75 6.55 13.48
C ILE A 238 14.70 6.93 12.31
N GLY A 239 14.55 8.14 11.74
CA GLY A 239 15.24 8.54 10.50
C GLY A 239 14.86 7.63 9.33
N GLY A 240 15.62 7.70 8.23
CA GLY A 240 15.41 6.85 7.06
C GLY A 240 15.06 7.63 5.80
N PHE A 241 14.55 6.92 4.81
CA PHE A 241 14.26 7.44 3.49
C PHE A 241 12.89 6.98 3.00
N VAL A 242 12.27 7.76 2.13
CA VAL A 242 11.04 7.43 1.44
C VAL A 242 11.35 7.13 -0.02
N ILE A 243 10.89 5.97 -0.48
CA ILE A 243 10.92 5.57 -1.89
C ILE A 243 9.52 5.82 -2.43
N PRO A 244 9.29 6.87 -3.23
CA PRO A 244 8.00 7.08 -3.89
C PRO A 244 7.81 5.98 -4.93
N LEU A 245 6.64 5.31 -4.92
CA LEU A 245 6.37 4.17 -5.78
C LEU A 245 5.20 4.40 -6.73
N GLY A 246 4.18 5.14 -6.30
CA GLY A 246 2.94 5.22 -7.07
C GLY A 246 2.17 6.53 -6.92
N VAL A 247 1.30 6.75 -7.89
CA VAL A 247 0.36 7.88 -7.97
C VAL A 247 -1.05 7.37 -8.25
N SER A 248 -2.03 7.92 -7.52
CA SER A 248 -3.44 7.56 -7.71
C SER A 248 -3.98 8.21 -8.99
N VAL A 249 -4.66 7.42 -9.82
CA VAL A 249 -5.16 7.85 -11.13
C VAL A 249 -6.60 8.39 -11.06
N GLU A 250 -7.37 8.00 -10.04
CA GLU A 250 -8.82 8.18 -9.95
C GLU A 250 -9.19 9.18 -8.84
N ASP A 251 -8.94 10.47 -9.07
CA ASP A 251 -9.55 11.62 -8.36
C ASP A 251 -8.89 12.11 -7.06
N SER A 252 -8.06 11.33 -6.38
CA SER A 252 -7.46 11.77 -5.10
C SER A 252 -6.15 12.58 -5.23
N PHE A 253 -5.48 12.50 -6.39
CA PHE A 253 -4.18 13.17 -6.64
C PHE A 253 -3.12 12.91 -5.57
N THR A 254 -3.19 11.75 -4.94
CA THR A 254 -2.28 11.32 -3.88
C THR A 254 -1.09 10.57 -4.44
N PHE A 255 0.05 10.69 -3.77
CA PHE A 255 1.25 9.92 -4.03
C PHE A 255 1.50 9.00 -2.84
N CYS A 256 2.12 7.87 -3.10
CA CYS A 256 2.49 6.93 -2.05
C CYS A 256 3.84 6.30 -2.29
N GLY A 257 4.39 5.76 -1.23
CA GLY A 257 5.68 5.11 -1.22
C GLY A 257 5.88 4.28 0.03
N ILE A 258 7.10 3.78 0.16
CA ILE A 258 7.52 3.01 1.33
C ILE A 258 8.58 3.78 2.10
N HIS A 259 8.46 3.75 3.42
CA HIS A 259 9.50 4.20 4.34
C HIS A 259 10.51 3.07 4.54
N VAL A 260 11.79 3.36 4.36
CA VAL A 260 12.88 2.41 4.49
C VAL A 260 14.00 2.95 5.40
N ILE A 261 14.67 2.05 6.11
CA ILE A 261 15.83 2.36 6.94
C ILE A 261 17.03 1.58 6.41
N LYS A 262 18.14 2.27 6.23
CA LYS A 262 19.42 1.65 5.85
C LYS A 262 19.99 0.90 7.05
N ARG A 263 20.41 -0.36 6.87
CA ARG A 263 21.12 -1.13 7.89
C ARG A 263 22.51 -0.52 8.13
N LEU A 264 22.93 -0.42 9.40
CA LEU A 264 24.19 0.24 9.80
C LEU A 264 25.44 -0.34 9.13
N GLU A 265 25.47 -1.65 8.87
CA GLU A 265 26.65 -2.38 8.38
C GLU A 265 26.53 -2.84 6.92
N SER A 266 25.49 -2.40 6.18
CA SER A 266 25.30 -2.82 4.79
C SER A 266 24.69 -1.73 3.92
N TYR A 267 24.73 -1.92 2.61
CA TYR A 267 24.00 -1.07 1.65
C TYR A 267 22.54 -1.50 1.47
N HIS A 268 22.03 -2.37 2.35
CA HIS A 268 20.66 -2.87 2.30
C HIS A 268 19.71 -2.01 3.12
N TYR A 269 18.45 -2.03 2.70
CA TYR A 269 17.36 -1.26 3.26
C TYR A 269 16.26 -2.19 3.76
N GLU A 270 15.76 -1.90 4.96
CA GLU A 270 14.57 -2.55 5.50
C GLU A 270 13.38 -1.62 5.34
N ARG A 271 12.30 -2.13 4.77
CA ARG A 271 11.01 -1.45 4.76
C ARG A 271 10.46 -1.40 6.18
N VAL A 272 9.94 -0.25 6.61
CA VAL A 272 9.39 -0.06 7.97
C VAL A 272 8.00 0.58 7.99
N GLY A 273 7.45 0.97 6.84
CA GLY A 273 6.10 1.49 6.76
C GLY A 273 5.68 1.92 5.37
N HIS A 274 4.41 2.28 5.27
CA HIS A 274 3.81 2.93 4.11
C HIS A 274 3.65 4.43 4.38
N VAL A 275 3.89 5.25 3.35
CA VAL A 275 3.84 6.72 3.42
C VAL A 275 2.95 7.23 2.30
N GLY A 276 1.95 8.04 2.67
CA GLY A 276 1.28 8.95 1.75
C GLY A 276 2.07 10.26 1.65
N ILE A 277 2.29 10.71 0.42
CA ILE A 277 2.96 11.98 0.10
C ILE A 277 1.93 12.88 -0.57
N SER A 278 1.91 14.15 -0.16
CA SER A 278 1.08 15.17 -0.79
C SER A 278 1.79 16.51 -0.83
N HIS A 279 1.19 17.47 -1.52
CA HIS A 279 1.59 18.86 -1.48
C HIS A 279 0.61 19.65 -0.61
N ASP A 280 1.09 20.62 0.18
CA ASP A 280 0.26 21.40 1.11
C ASP A 280 -0.95 22.08 0.44
N ALA A 281 -0.82 22.45 -0.84
CA ALA A 281 -1.90 23.04 -1.63
C ALA A 281 -3.03 22.06 -2.00
N LEU A 282 -2.78 20.75 -1.95
CA LEU A 282 -3.75 19.69 -2.25
C LEU A 282 -4.55 19.24 -1.01
N LEU A 283 -4.15 19.63 0.20
CA LEU A 283 -4.89 19.32 1.42
C LEU A 283 -6.19 20.14 1.46
N MET A 284 -7.35 19.47 1.51
CA MET A 284 -8.69 20.06 1.42
C MET A 284 -8.92 21.28 2.36
N SER A 285 -8.31 21.28 3.55
CA SER A 285 -8.37 22.37 4.53
C SER A 285 -7.53 23.61 4.16
N ASN A 286 -6.56 23.45 3.28
CA ASN A 286 -5.68 24.49 2.76
C ASN A 286 -6.12 25.00 1.40
N TYR A 287 -6.91 24.22 0.65
CA TYR A 287 -7.45 24.62 -0.65
C TYR A 287 -8.27 25.92 -0.57
N THR A 288 -9.15 26.06 0.43
CA THR A 288 -9.92 27.30 0.66
C THR A 288 -9.03 28.49 1.03
N LYS A 289 -7.92 28.25 1.74
CA LYS A 289 -6.92 29.28 2.08
C LYS A 289 -6.03 29.64 0.89
N PHE A 290 -5.73 28.68 0.02
CA PHE A 290 -5.02 28.88 -1.24
C PHE A 290 -5.86 29.74 -2.19
N LEU A 291 -7.14 29.40 -2.37
CA LEU A 291 -8.08 30.18 -3.18
C LEU A 291 -8.32 31.59 -2.63
N SER A 292 -8.46 31.76 -1.31
CA SER A 292 -8.62 33.10 -0.73
C SER A 292 -7.38 33.98 -0.89
N ARG A 293 -6.20 33.38 -1.08
CA ARG A 293 -4.93 34.10 -1.35
C ARG A 293 -4.77 34.49 -2.81
N LEU A 294 -5.28 33.67 -3.76
CA LEU A 294 -5.36 34.01 -5.19
C LEU A 294 -6.38 35.12 -5.50
N LYS A 295 -7.48 35.19 -4.73
CA LYS A 295 -8.58 36.17 -4.91
C LYS A 295 -8.26 37.62 -4.50
N ARG A 296 -7.03 37.93 -4.10
CA ARG A 296 -6.68 39.32 -3.77
C ARG A 296 -6.60 40.24 -4.99
N ASP A 297 -6.53 39.66 -6.19
CA ASP A 297 -6.72 40.36 -7.46
C ASP A 297 -8.09 39.97 -8.05
N ASP A 298 -9.06 40.89 -7.90
CA ASP A 298 -10.41 40.99 -8.46
C ASP A 298 -11.01 39.79 -9.23
N ALA A 299 -11.80 38.94 -8.55
CA ALA A 299 -12.90 38.20 -9.18
C ALA A 299 -14.02 37.80 -8.18
N PRO A 300 -15.30 38.12 -8.45
CA PRO A 300 -16.43 37.70 -7.63
C PRO A 300 -16.93 36.31 -8.07
N GLN A 301 -17.28 35.47 -7.09
CA GLN A 301 -17.60 34.03 -7.14
C GLN A 301 -16.40 33.07 -6.96
N GLY A 302 -16.60 32.01 -6.17
CA GLY A 302 -15.62 30.92 -6.03
C GLY A 302 -15.49 30.13 -7.32
N PRO A 303 -14.33 29.51 -7.58
CA PRO A 303 -14.18 28.66 -8.75
C PRO A 303 -15.25 27.56 -8.71
N ASP A 304 -15.82 27.26 -9.86
CA ASP A 304 -16.70 26.10 -10.01
C ASP A 304 -15.91 24.79 -9.76
N MET A 305 -16.65 23.70 -9.53
CA MET A 305 -16.08 22.38 -9.23
C MET A 305 -15.10 21.92 -10.33
N GLU A 306 -15.36 22.28 -11.59
CA GLU A 306 -14.55 21.90 -12.73
C GLU A 306 -13.18 22.59 -12.71
N THR A 307 -13.15 23.89 -12.44
CA THR A 307 -11.93 24.68 -12.24
C THR A 307 -11.12 24.13 -11.06
N MET A 308 -11.79 23.71 -9.99
CA MET A 308 -11.14 23.10 -8.83
C MET A 308 -10.46 21.78 -9.18
N GLN A 309 -11.18 20.88 -9.84
CA GLN A 309 -10.65 19.59 -10.28
C GLN A 309 -9.48 19.76 -11.26
N ASN A 310 -9.59 20.69 -12.20
CA ASN A 310 -8.52 20.97 -13.16
C ASN A 310 -7.26 21.49 -12.47
N THR A 311 -7.40 22.40 -11.50
CA THR A 311 -6.25 22.90 -10.71
C THR A 311 -5.54 21.78 -9.96
N SER A 312 -6.30 20.89 -9.31
CA SER A 312 -5.72 19.74 -8.59
C SER A 312 -5.02 18.76 -9.55
N ARG A 313 -5.55 18.55 -10.76
CA ARG A 313 -4.89 17.76 -11.81
C ARG A 313 -3.55 18.35 -12.22
N PHE A 314 -3.46 19.67 -12.39
CA PHE A 314 -2.20 20.33 -12.74
C PHE A 314 -1.15 20.19 -11.63
N TYR A 315 -1.53 20.40 -10.37
CA TYR A 315 -0.65 20.15 -9.23
C TYR A 315 -0.18 18.69 -9.19
N ALA A 316 -1.07 17.74 -9.39
CA ALA A 316 -0.72 16.32 -9.43
C ALA A 316 0.24 16.00 -10.58
N SER A 317 0.00 16.54 -11.77
CA SER A 317 0.91 16.37 -12.90
C SER A 317 2.30 16.90 -12.57
N ARG A 318 2.38 18.08 -11.96
CA ARG A 318 3.65 18.70 -11.62
C ARG A 318 4.41 17.96 -10.52
N VAL A 319 3.71 17.52 -9.46
CA VAL A 319 4.31 16.70 -8.40
C VAL A 319 4.80 15.36 -8.97
N ARG A 320 4.06 14.76 -9.90
CA ARG A 320 4.52 13.57 -10.62
C ARG A 320 5.80 13.88 -11.39
N GLU A 321 5.83 14.90 -12.24
CA GLU A 321 7.04 15.30 -12.98
C GLU A 321 8.24 15.54 -12.06
N LEU A 322 8.01 16.20 -10.92
CA LEU A 322 9.04 16.46 -9.93
C LEU A 322 9.60 15.15 -9.37
N LEU A 323 8.74 14.21 -8.94
CA LEU A 323 9.15 12.90 -8.41
C LEU A 323 9.82 12.02 -9.47
N GLU A 324 9.35 12.09 -10.72
CA GLU A 324 9.93 11.38 -11.87
C GLU A 324 11.30 11.96 -12.27
N GLY A 325 11.52 13.25 -12.05
CA GLY A 325 12.76 13.95 -12.35
C GLY A 325 13.83 13.90 -11.27
N LEU A 326 13.55 13.26 -10.12
CA LEU A 326 14.55 13.10 -9.05
C LEU A 326 15.68 12.18 -9.47
N GLU A 327 16.86 12.42 -8.89
CA GLU A 327 17.99 11.50 -9.02
C GLU A 327 17.62 10.12 -8.45
N VAL A 328 17.87 9.08 -9.24
CA VAL A 328 17.56 7.69 -8.86
C VAL A 328 18.78 7.02 -8.26
N SER A 329 18.56 6.28 -7.17
CA SER A 329 19.57 5.48 -6.50
C SER A 329 19.30 3.98 -6.70
N GLU A 330 20.35 3.18 -6.64
CA GLU A 330 20.20 1.73 -6.50
C GLU A 330 19.93 1.38 -5.03
N ILE A 331 18.83 0.69 -4.78
CA ILE A 331 18.29 0.39 -3.46
C ILE A 331 18.03 -1.10 -3.37
N VAL A 332 18.72 -1.76 -2.46
CA VAL A 332 18.54 -3.20 -2.21
C VAL A 332 17.66 -3.39 -0.98
N LEU A 333 16.39 -3.74 -1.18
CA LEU A 333 15.45 -4.08 -0.13
C LEU A 333 15.67 -5.53 0.33
N VAL A 334 15.65 -5.78 1.63
CA VAL A 334 15.89 -7.12 2.23
C VAL A 334 14.81 -7.56 3.21
#